data_AF-A0A0D7NR40-F1
#
_entry.id   AF-A0A0D7NR40-F1
#
_cell.length_a   1.000
_cell.length_b   1.000
_cell.length_c   1.000
_cell.angle_alpha   90.00
_cell.angle_beta   90.00
_cell.angle_gamma   90.00
#
_symmetry.space_group_name_H-M   'P 1'
#
loop_
_entity.id
_entity.type
_entity.pdbx_description
1 polymer ?
#
loop_
_entity_poly.entity_id
_entity_poly.type
_entity_poly.pdbx_seq_one_letter_code
_entity_poly.pdbx_strand_id
1 'polypeptide(L)'
;MDRIYDLAIIGGGVNGCGIARDAAGRGNTVFLCEMNDLASGTSSWSTKLVHGGLRYLEYYEFRLVREALIEREILWQIAPHIIRPLRFVLPHHAGLRPAWLLRLGLFLYDHIGGRHLLPATRSVDLTTDVVGKPLIAGRYTKGFEYSDCFVDDARLVALTARDAADRGAEIRTRSRAVEIRQVDGIWHVAVEDRASGTRDTIKARALVNAGGPWVEQVLASGAGVNARAKVRLVQGSHIVVKKLYDHDRAYIFQNADGRIIFVIPYQDDFTLIGTTDRDYDGDPAKVKATVEEIQYLCASASEYLAKPVKPEDVVWNYSGVRPLYDDGASEAKAATRDYVFELDTPGGAPLLSIYGGKITTYRRLSEEALERLSPYLRSAKAKEGWTGKSPLPGGDMDVSAVAALTAELIRNHPFLAQPHANRLAHAYGTRAAKLLGNAKSADDLGRSFGATLTESEVRYLMANEWAQTAEDVVWRRSKLGLRMSADEVAALDEWMAANRVSGERPLREAGGRT
;
A
#
# COMPACT_ATOMS: atom_id res chain seq x y z
N MET A 1 -4.02 -5.58 34.92
CA MET A 1 -4.94 -6.70 34.67
C MET A 1 -4.47 -7.43 33.42
N ASP A 2 -4.34 -8.74 33.52
CA ASP A 2 -3.79 -9.64 32.51
C ASP A 2 -4.82 -9.86 31.37
N ARG A 3 -4.91 -8.88 30.46
CA ARG A 3 -5.92 -8.85 29.39
C ARG A 3 -5.63 -9.95 28.36
N ILE A 4 -6.66 -10.74 28.05
CA ILE A 4 -6.62 -11.70 26.94
C ILE A 4 -7.36 -11.07 25.75
N TYR A 5 -6.66 -10.87 24.65
CA TYR A 5 -7.23 -10.40 23.38
C TYR A 5 -7.99 -11.54 22.69
N ASP A 6 -9.01 -11.19 21.91
CA ASP A 6 -9.69 -12.16 21.05
C ASP A 6 -8.80 -12.53 19.87
N LEU A 7 -8.04 -11.56 19.34
CA LEU A 7 -7.15 -11.74 18.21
C LEU A 7 -5.81 -11.03 18.42
N ALA A 8 -4.71 -11.77 18.25
CA ALA A 8 -3.38 -11.20 18.07
C ALA A 8 -2.95 -11.33 16.60
N ILE A 9 -2.30 -10.30 16.06
CA ILE A 9 -1.85 -10.24 14.66
C ILE A 9 -0.38 -9.87 14.65
N ILE A 10 0.43 -10.67 13.95
CA ILE A 10 1.86 -10.42 13.75
C ILE A 10 2.05 -9.88 12.32
N GLY A 11 2.51 -8.64 12.20
CA GLY A 11 2.79 -7.96 10.93
C GLY A 11 1.86 -6.76 10.68
N GLY A 12 2.44 -5.57 10.55
CA GLY A 12 1.78 -4.29 10.28
C GLY A 12 1.79 -3.88 8.80
N GLY A 13 1.77 -4.86 7.90
CA GLY A 13 1.48 -4.63 6.48
C GLY A 13 -0.01 -4.45 6.20
N VAL A 14 -0.38 -4.30 4.93
CA VAL A 14 -1.77 -4.06 4.53
C VAL A 14 -2.73 -5.17 4.96
N ASN A 15 -2.32 -6.44 4.85
CA ASN A 15 -3.16 -7.59 5.24
C ASN A 15 -3.41 -7.60 6.76
N GLY A 16 -2.34 -7.45 7.56
CA GLY A 16 -2.45 -7.43 9.02
C GLY A 16 -3.28 -6.26 9.53
N CYS A 17 -3.06 -5.05 8.98
CA CYS A 17 -3.86 -3.89 9.34
C CYS A 17 -5.32 -4.03 8.90
N GLY A 18 -5.58 -4.59 7.71
CA GLY A 18 -6.94 -4.85 7.21
C GLY A 18 -7.72 -5.80 8.12
N ILE A 19 -7.09 -6.90 8.54
CA ILE A 19 -7.67 -7.85 9.48
C ILE A 19 -7.89 -7.20 10.84
N ALA A 20 -6.94 -6.39 11.32
CA ALA A 20 -7.09 -5.66 12.57
C ALA A 20 -8.29 -4.72 12.55
N ARG A 21 -8.45 -3.97 11.45
CA ARG A 21 -9.57 -3.05 11.21
C ARG A 21 -10.89 -3.81 11.24
N ASP A 22 -11.02 -4.85 10.43
CA ASP A 22 -12.25 -5.63 10.35
C ASP A 22 -12.60 -6.26 11.71
N ALA A 23 -11.62 -6.86 12.39
CA ALA A 23 -11.84 -7.58 13.64
C ALA A 23 -12.28 -6.62 14.75
N ALA A 24 -11.64 -5.46 14.85
CA ALA A 24 -12.02 -4.42 15.81
C ALA A 24 -13.41 -3.85 15.49
N GLY A 25 -13.73 -3.62 14.22
CA GLY A 25 -15.07 -3.20 13.79
C GLY A 25 -16.16 -4.21 14.11
N ARG A 26 -15.86 -5.52 14.05
CA ARG A 26 -16.74 -6.61 14.50
C ARG A 26 -16.83 -6.74 16.02
N GLY A 27 -16.15 -5.89 16.79
CA GLY A 27 -16.22 -5.81 18.25
C GLY A 27 -15.24 -6.73 18.99
N ASN A 28 -14.25 -7.30 18.29
CA ASN A 28 -13.22 -8.12 18.90
C ASN A 28 -12.14 -7.23 19.55
N THR A 29 -11.57 -7.70 20.66
CA THR A 29 -10.37 -7.10 21.22
C THR A 29 -9.15 -7.55 20.42
N VAL A 30 -8.47 -6.59 19.79
CA VAL A 30 -7.38 -6.86 18.83
C VAL A 30 -6.06 -6.30 19.35
N PHE A 31 -5.00 -7.08 19.19
CA PHE A 31 -3.62 -6.65 19.33
C PHE A 31 -2.87 -6.87 18.00
N LEU A 32 -2.09 -5.89 17.55
CA LEU A 32 -1.19 -6.02 16.41
C LEU A 32 0.21 -5.53 16.79
N CYS A 33 1.23 -6.33 16.46
CA CYS A 33 2.63 -5.91 16.57
C CYS A 33 3.33 -5.88 15.20
N GLU A 34 4.10 -4.82 14.97
CA GLU A 34 4.97 -4.60 13.81
C GLU A 34 6.40 -4.35 14.28
N MET A 35 7.36 -5.12 13.79
CA MET A 35 8.76 -5.06 14.23
C MET A 35 9.46 -3.75 13.83
N ASN A 36 8.99 -3.05 12.81
CA ASN A 36 9.54 -1.80 12.29
C ASN A 36 8.47 -0.69 12.35
N ASP A 37 8.16 -0.05 11.23
CA ASP A 37 7.06 0.90 11.08
C ASP A 37 5.94 0.25 10.26
N LEU A 38 4.73 0.77 10.38
CA LEU A 38 3.62 0.36 9.53
C LEU A 38 4.02 0.46 8.04
N ALA A 39 3.67 -0.57 7.28
CA ALA A 39 4.00 -0.72 5.86
C ALA A 39 5.50 -0.83 5.51
N SER A 40 6.45 -0.94 6.45
CA SER A 40 7.89 -0.94 6.12
C SER A 40 8.38 -2.14 5.30
N GLY A 41 7.57 -3.21 5.23
CA GLY A 41 7.80 -4.36 4.34
C GLY A 41 7.26 -4.12 2.93
N THR A 42 6.77 -5.17 2.28
CA THR A 42 6.29 -5.14 0.89
C THR A 42 5.22 -4.05 0.61
N SER A 43 4.42 -3.68 1.62
CA SER A 43 3.28 -2.76 1.45
C SER A 43 3.64 -1.30 1.12
N SER A 44 4.88 -0.84 1.28
CA SER A 44 5.34 0.48 0.78
C SER A 44 6.07 0.42 -0.56
N TRP A 45 6.34 -0.80 -1.04
CA TRP A 45 7.21 -1.08 -2.20
C TRP A 45 6.42 -1.63 -3.39
N SER A 46 5.14 -1.29 -3.48
CA SER A 46 4.28 -1.69 -4.60
C SER A 46 4.46 -0.77 -5.82
N THR A 47 3.80 -1.09 -6.93
CA THR A 47 3.66 -0.17 -8.08
C THR A 47 2.66 0.97 -7.79
N LYS A 48 2.08 1.02 -6.58
CA LYS A 48 1.12 2.05 -6.13
C LYS A 48 -0.16 2.06 -6.95
N LEU A 49 -0.62 0.86 -7.30
CA LEU A 49 -1.83 0.65 -8.09
C LEU A 49 -2.84 -0.22 -7.33
N VAL A 50 -4.09 0.21 -7.35
CA VAL A 50 -5.24 -0.67 -7.11
C VAL A 50 -5.73 -1.06 -8.48
N HIS A 51 -5.36 -2.27 -8.90
CA HIS A 51 -5.58 -2.73 -10.26
C HIS A 51 -6.12 -4.16 -10.31
N GLY A 52 -6.94 -4.44 -11.32
CA GLY A 52 -7.49 -5.79 -11.60
C GLY A 52 -6.43 -6.78 -12.10
N GLY A 53 -5.38 -6.25 -12.72
CA GLY A 53 -4.26 -7.04 -13.25
C GLY A 53 -4.56 -7.61 -14.62
N LEU A 54 -4.59 -6.72 -15.61
CA LEU A 54 -4.89 -7.03 -17.01
C LEU A 54 -4.10 -8.25 -17.54
N ARG A 55 -2.80 -8.35 -17.19
CA ARG A 55 -1.94 -9.48 -17.59
C ARG A 55 -2.43 -10.85 -17.07
N TYR A 56 -3.17 -10.90 -15.97
CA TYR A 56 -3.63 -12.16 -15.38
C TYR A 56 -4.77 -12.81 -16.19
N LEU A 57 -5.43 -12.04 -17.07
CA LEU A 57 -6.40 -12.60 -18.02
C LEU A 57 -5.75 -13.61 -18.98
N GLU A 58 -4.46 -13.46 -19.28
CA GLU A 58 -3.73 -14.42 -20.14
C GLU A 58 -3.47 -15.76 -19.45
N TYR A 59 -3.55 -15.78 -18.12
CA TYR A 59 -3.41 -16.97 -17.28
C TYR A 59 -4.78 -17.49 -16.80
N TYR A 60 -5.89 -16.98 -17.35
CA TYR A 60 -7.27 -17.38 -17.02
C TYR A 60 -7.66 -17.16 -15.54
N GLU A 61 -6.99 -16.24 -14.86
CA GLU A 61 -7.23 -15.89 -13.45
C GLU A 61 -8.48 -15.00 -13.29
N PHE A 62 -9.60 -15.41 -13.88
CA PHE A 62 -10.83 -14.62 -13.98
C PHE A 62 -11.42 -14.26 -12.62
N ARG A 63 -11.34 -15.17 -11.64
CA ARG A 63 -11.82 -14.91 -10.26
C ARG A 63 -11.04 -13.78 -9.61
N LEU A 64 -9.72 -13.87 -9.63
CA LEU A 64 -8.80 -12.87 -9.08
C LEU A 64 -8.98 -11.52 -9.78
N VAL A 65 -9.05 -11.52 -11.12
CA VAL A 65 -9.27 -10.29 -11.89
C VAL A 65 -10.62 -9.68 -11.53
N ARG A 66 -11.70 -10.45 -11.54
CA ARG A 66 -13.04 -9.97 -11.18
C ARG A 66 -13.08 -9.33 -9.78
N GLU A 67 -12.56 -10.03 -8.78
CA GLU A 67 -12.53 -9.55 -7.40
C GLU A 67 -11.72 -8.26 -7.27
N ALA A 68 -10.51 -8.24 -7.84
CA ALA A 68 -9.67 -7.06 -7.83
C ALA A 68 -10.32 -5.88 -8.56
N LEU A 69 -11.05 -6.12 -9.65
CA LEU A 69 -11.73 -5.06 -10.40
C LEU A 69 -12.88 -4.42 -9.60
N ILE A 70 -13.63 -5.22 -8.83
CA ILE A 70 -14.69 -4.77 -7.92
C ILE A 70 -14.08 -3.94 -6.78
N GLU A 71 -13.03 -4.45 -6.15
CA GLU A 71 -12.37 -3.80 -5.02
C GLU A 71 -11.81 -2.42 -5.37
N ARG A 72 -11.41 -2.16 -6.62
CA ARG A 72 -10.93 -0.82 -7.03
C ARG A 72 -11.90 0.30 -6.73
N GLU A 73 -13.18 0.14 -7.08
CA GLU A 73 -14.17 1.18 -6.86
C GLU A 73 -14.57 1.26 -5.38
N ILE A 74 -14.64 0.12 -4.68
CA ILE A 74 -14.88 0.10 -3.22
C ILE A 74 -13.76 0.85 -2.48
N LEU A 75 -12.50 0.54 -2.78
CA LEU A 75 -11.35 1.17 -2.15
C LEU A 75 -11.28 2.67 -2.48
N TRP A 76 -11.56 3.04 -3.72
CA TRP A 76 -11.67 4.45 -4.09
C TRP A 76 -12.75 5.18 -3.30
N GLN A 77 -13.93 4.56 -3.12
CA GLN A 77 -15.03 5.14 -2.35
C GLN A 77 -14.70 5.33 -0.87
N ILE A 78 -14.01 4.37 -0.22
CA ILE A 78 -13.70 4.50 1.20
C ILE A 78 -12.49 5.40 1.49
N ALA A 79 -11.62 5.65 0.50
CA ALA A 79 -10.40 6.43 0.68
C ALA A 79 -10.10 7.38 -0.49
N PRO A 80 -11.03 8.28 -0.88
CA PRO A 80 -10.94 9.07 -2.11
C PRO A 80 -9.80 10.10 -2.13
N HIS A 81 -9.22 10.44 -0.98
CA HIS A 81 -8.09 11.36 -0.89
C HIS A 81 -6.77 10.71 -1.34
N ILE A 82 -6.55 9.44 -0.98
CA ILE A 82 -5.31 8.69 -1.28
C ILE A 82 -5.44 7.70 -2.43
N ILE A 83 -6.67 7.41 -2.88
CA ILE A 83 -6.95 6.56 -4.04
C ILE A 83 -7.65 7.40 -5.09
N ARG A 84 -7.15 7.36 -6.34
CA ARG A 84 -7.71 8.13 -7.45
C ARG A 84 -7.69 7.35 -8.75
N PRO A 85 -8.64 7.59 -9.67
CA PRO A 85 -8.60 7.02 -11.00
C PRO A 85 -7.30 7.38 -11.71
N LEU A 86 -6.74 6.40 -12.41
CA LEU A 86 -5.58 6.57 -13.28
C LEU A 86 -5.87 5.87 -14.60
N ARG A 87 -5.63 6.60 -15.68
CA ARG A 87 -5.86 6.13 -17.04
C ARG A 87 -4.54 5.63 -17.62
N PHE A 88 -4.58 4.41 -18.18
CA PHE A 88 -3.43 3.70 -18.69
C PHE A 88 -3.48 3.60 -20.20
N VAL A 89 -2.45 4.10 -20.86
CA VAL A 89 -2.24 4.01 -22.30
C VAL A 89 -1.40 2.78 -22.60
N LEU A 90 -1.94 1.89 -23.43
CA LEU A 90 -1.30 0.70 -23.96
C LEU A 90 -1.01 0.91 -25.44
N PRO A 91 0.21 1.33 -25.83
CA PRO A 91 0.60 1.39 -27.23
C PRO A 91 0.55 -0.01 -27.86
N HIS A 92 -0.06 -0.12 -29.04
CA HIS A 92 -0.11 -1.38 -29.77
C HIS A 92 1.25 -1.65 -30.42
N HIS A 93 1.91 -2.71 -29.97
CA HIS A 93 3.17 -3.19 -30.52
C HIS A 93 2.90 -4.38 -31.46
N ALA A 94 3.09 -4.18 -32.77
CA ALA A 94 2.70 -5.15 -33.80
C ALA A 94 3.35 -6.55 -33.64
N GLY A 95 4.58 -6.61 -33.12
CA GLY A 95 5.31 -7.87 -32.91
C GLY A 95 5.03 -8.63 -31.61
N LEU A 96 4.11 -8.15 -30.76
CA LEU A 96 3.84 -8.76 -29.44
C LEU A 96 2.42 -9.34 -29.36
N ARG A 97 1.43 -8.51 -29.05
CA ARG A 97 0.03 -8.93 -28.92
C ARG A 97 -0.81 -8.31 -30.03
N PRO A 98 -1.58 -9.11 -30.79
CA PRO A 98 -2.40 -8.57 -31.87
C PRO A 98 -3.53 -7.69 -31.31
N ALA A 99 -3.85 -6.61 -32.02
CA ALA A 99 -4.85 -5.63 -31.58
C ALA A 99 -6.23 -6.22 -31.22
N TRP A 100 -6.69 -7.27 -31.91
CA TRP A 100 -7.98 -7.90 -31.62
C TRP A 100 -7.99 -8.57 -30.24
N LEU A 101 -6.87 -9.19 -29.83
CA LEU A 101 -6.73 -9.85 -28.55
C LEU A 101 -6.70 -8.83 -27.42
N LEU A 102 -5.97 -7.72 -27.61
CA LEU A 102 -5.97 -6.60 -26.66
C LEU A 102 -7.38 -6.02 -26.48
N ARG A 103 -8.14 -5.84 -27.57
CA ARG A 103 -9.54 -5.38 -27.50
C ARG A 103 -10.43 -6.35 -26.74
N LEU A 104 -10.28 -7.65 -26.96
CA LEU A 104 -11.03 -8.67 -26.22
C LEU A 104 -10.69 -8.65 -24.72
N GLY A 105 -9.41 -8.62 -24.37
CA GLY A 105 -8.96 -8.55 -22.99
C GLY A 105 -9.48 -7.30 -22.27
N LEU A 106 -9.40 -6.14 -22.92
CA LEU A 106 -9.92 -4.88 -22.36
C LEU A 106 -11.45 -4.87 -22.26
N PHE A 107 -12.15 -5.47 -23.22
CA PHE A 107 -13.59 -5.68 -23.12
C PHE A 107 -13.93 -6.52 -21.88
N LEU A 108 -13.26 -7.65 -21.65
CA LEU A 108 -13.46 -8.45 -20.44
C LEU A 108 -13.15 -7.65 -19.18
N TYR A 109 -12.06 -6.88 -19.18
CA TYR A 109 -11.62 -6.06 -18.05
C TYR A 109 -12.62 -4.96 -17.65
N ASP A 110 -13.31 -4.37 -18.62
CA ASP A 110 -14.36 -3.36 -18.37
C ASP A 110 -15.64 -3.94 -17.77
N HIS A 111 -15.94 -5.22 -18.02
CA HIS A 111 -17.26 -5.79 -17.72
C HIS A 111 -17.26 -6.80 -16.57
N ILE A 112 -16.20 -7.61 -16.42
CA ILE A 112 -16.21 -8.73 -15.46
C ILE A 112 -16.30 -8.25 -14.00
N GLY A 113 -15.77 -7.06 -13.71
CA GLY A 113 -15.81 -6.43 -12.38
C GLY A 113 -16.99 -5.49 -12.13
N GLY A 114 -17.92 -5.31 -13.07
CA GLY A 114 -19.07 -4.42 -12.88
C GLY A 114 -18.71 -2.94 -12.69
N ARG A 115 -17.92 -2.37 -13.59
CA ARG A 115 -17.50 -0.95 -13.56
C ARG A 115 -18.69 0.02 -13.51
N HIS A 116 -18.70 0.97 -12.57
CA HIS A 116 -19.73 2.00 -12.47
C HIS A 116 -19.16 3.41 -12.64
N LEU A 117 -18.13 3.77 -11.87
CA LEU A 117 -17.60 5.14 -11.79
C LEU A 117 -16.45 5.40 -12.77
N LEU A 118 -15.56 4.42 -12.95
CA LEU A 118 -14.36 4.61 -13.75
C LEU A 118 -14.69 4.78 -15.25
N PRO A 119 -14.02 5.64 -16.02
CA PRO A 119 -14.25 5.71 -17.47
C PRO A 119 -13.96 4.37 -18.18
N ALA A 120 -14.71 4.05 -19.23
CA ALA A 120 -14.53 2.82 -20.01
C ALA A 120 -13.27 2.86 -20.90
N THR A 121 -12.91 1.72 -21.49
CA THR A 121 -11.82 1.64 -22.46
C THR A 121 -12.15 2.43 -23.73
N ARG A 122 -11.15 3.13 -24.28
CA ARG A 122 -11.23 3.74 -25.62
C ARG A 122 -10.03 3.33 -26.47
N SER A 123 -10.20 3.31 -27.80
CA SER A 123 -9.06 3.28 -28.72
C SER A 123 -8.51 4.70 -28.88
N VAL A 124 -7.20 4.81 -29.06
CA VAL A 124 -6.49 6.09 -29.19
C VAL A 124 -5.62 6.06 -30.44
N ASP A 125 -5.68 7.14 -31.22
CA ASP A 125 -4.74 7.40 -32.30
C ASP A 125 -3.52 8.12 -31.73
N LEU A 126 -2.39 7.42 -31.68
CA LEU A 126 -1.15 7.92 -31.09
C LEU A 126 -0.40 8.88 -32.01
N THR A 127 -0.88 9.10 -33.24
CA THR A 127 -0.29 10.10 -34.14
C THR A 127 -0.82 11.50 -33.88
N THR A 128 -2.00 11.62 -33.26
CA THR A 128 -2.73 12.88 -33.07
C THR A 128 -3.03 13.19 -31.60
N ASP A 129 -3.29 12.17 -30.76
CA ASP A 129 -3.60 12.36 -29.34
C ASP A 129 -2.35 12.84 -28.56
N VAL A 130 -2.56 13.66 -27.52
CA VAL A 130 -1.48 14.18 -26.65
C VAL A 130 -0.66 13.07 -26.02
N VAL A 131 -1.27 11.91 -25.76
CA VAL A 131 -0.59 10.74 -25.19
C VAL A 131 0.33 10.02 -26.18
N GLY A 132 0.31 10.40 -27.46
CA GLY A 132 1.26 9.92 -28.45
C GLY A 132 2.58 10.69 -28.47
N LYS A 133 2.56 11.97 -28.07
CA LYS A 133 3.71 12.89 -28.18
C LYS A 133 4.99 12.42 -27.48
N PRO A 134 4.94 11.78 -26.29
CA PRO A 134 6.15 11.30 -25.62
C PRO A 134 6.75 10.04 -26.25
N LEU A 135 6.04 9.35 -27.15
CA LEU A 135 6.47 8.10 -27.76
C LEU A 135 7.35 8.35 -28.99
N ILE A 136 8.15 7.35 -29.39
CA ILE A 136 8.97 7.41 -30.61
C ILE A 136 8.07 7.67 -31.83
N ALA A 137 8.33 8.79 -32.51
CA ALA A 137 7.55 9.25 -33.65
C ALA A 137 7.45 8.18 -34.74
N GLY A 138 6.23 7.93 -35.24
CA GLY A 138 5.95 6.97 -36.31
C GLY A 138 6.03 5.50 -35.92
N ARG A 139 6.58 5.15 -34.73
CA ARG A 139 6.71 3.75 -34.28
C ARG A 139 5.39 3.16 -33.79
N TYR A 140 4.57 3.97 -33.12
CA TYR A 140 3.28 3.55 -32.57
C TYR A 140 2.19 4.50 -33.08
N THR A 141 1.26 3.96 -33.87
CA THR A 141 0.16 4.74 -34.45
C THR A 141 -1.18 4.50 -33.75
N LYS A 142 -1.32 3.36 -33.08
CA LYS A 142 -2.55 2.95 -32.40
C LYS A 142 -2.26 2.56 -30.96
N GLY A 143 -3.18 2.90 -30.05
CA GLY A 143 -3.16 2.43 -28.68
C GLY A 143 -4.56 2.22 -28.11
N PHE A 144 -4.61 1.77 -26.88
CA PHE A 144 -5.83 1.67 -26.09
C PHE A 144 -5.64 2.40 -24.76
N GLU A 145 -6.69 3.02 -24.25
CA GLU A 145 -6.68 3.68 -22.95
C GLU A 145 -7.77 3.08 -22.06
N TYR A 146 -7.41 2.62 -20.87
CA TYR A 146 -8.34 1.99 -19.90
C TYR A 146 -8.13 2.53 -18.48
N SER A 147 -9.03 2.18 -17.55
CA SER A 147 -8.98 2.65 -16.15
C SER A 147 -8.47 1.59 -15.19
N ASP A 148 -7.64 2.03 -14.26
CA ASP A 148 -7.37 1.43 -12.95
C ASP A 148 -7.26 2.58 -11.93
N CYS A 149 -6.78 2.34 -10.72
CA CYS A 149 -6.57 3.39 -9.73
C CYS A 149 -5.11 3.47 -9.26
N PHE A 150 -4.65 4.67 -8.98
CA PHE A 150 -3.45 4.93 -8.19
C PHE A 150 -3.81 4.90 -6.69
N VAL A 151 -2.87 4.47 -5.85
CA VAL A 151 -2.98 4.53 -4.38
C VAL A 151 -1.67 4.96 -3.75
N ASP A 152 -1.73 5.81 -2.73
CA ASP A 152 -0.63 5.89 -1.76
C ASP A 152 -0.67 4.67 -0.83
N ASP A 153 0.20 3.71 -1.13
CA ASP A 153 0.22 2.37 -0.54
C ASP A 153 0.53 2.39 0.96
N ALA A 154 1.54 3.14 1.37
CA ALA A 154 1.90 3.30 2.78
C ALA A 154 0.83 4.08 3.57
N ARG A 155 0.20 5.11 2.97
CA ARG A 155 -0.94 5.80 3.60
C ARG A 155 -2.12 4.85 3.81
N LEU A 156 -2.45 4.01 2.83
CA LEU A 156 -3.54 3.03 2.95
C LEU A 156 -3.37 2.14 4.19
N VAL A 157 -2.14 1.66 4.43
CA VAL A 157 -1.83 0.85 5.62
C VAL A 157 -1.96 1.68 6.89
N ALA A 158 -1.34 2.85 6.96
CA ALA A 158 -1.36 3.71 8.15
C ALA A 158 -2.79 4.10 8.54
N LEU A 159 -3.63 4.46 7.57
CA LEU A 159 -5.03 4.82 7.78
C LEU A 159 -5.90 3.62 8.15
N THR A 160 -5.60 2.44 7.60
CA THR A 160 -6.28 1.19 8.00
C THR A 160 -5.95 0.85 9.46
N ALA A 161 -4.68 0.96 9.87
CA ALA A 161 -4.27 0.79 11.27
C ALA A 161 -4.87 1.85 12.19
N ARG A 162 -4.96 3.10 11.71
CA ARG A 162 -5.61 4.21 12.42
C ARG A 162 -7.08 3.92 12.70
N ASP A 163 -7.83 3.43 11.71
CA ASP A 163 -9.24 3.07 11.91
C ASP A 163 -9.38 1.90 12.90
N ALA A 164 -8.50 0.90 12.83
CA ALA A 164 -8.47 -0.19 13.80
C ALA A 164 -8.25 0.34 15.23
N ALA A 165 -7.30 1.26 15.42
CA ALA A 165 -7.00 1.87 16.71
C ALA A 165 -8.15 2.79 17.22
N ASP A 166 -8.80 3.54 16.32
CA ASP A 166 -10.00 4.33 16.64
C ASP A 166 -11.15 3.42 17.12
N ARG A 167 -11.21 2.18 16.62
CA ARG A 167 -12.14 1.12 17.06
C ARG A 167 -11.66 0.33 18.29
N GLY A 168 -10.52 0.70 18.87
CA GLY A 168 -10.02 0.16 20.13
C GLY A 168 -9.00 -0.98 20.01
N ALA A 169 -8.53 -1.30 18.80
CA ALA A 169 -7.36 -2.17 18.63
C ALA A 169 -6.12 -1.54 19.27
N GLU A 170 -5.23 -2.38 19.79
CA GLU A 170 -3.90 -1.96 20.24
C GLU A 170 -2.88 -2.24 19.15
N ILE A 171 -2.31 -1.19 18.57
CA ILE A 171 -1.30 -1.27 17.52
C ILE A 171 0.05 -0.86 18.11
N ARG A 172 1.04 -1.76 18.07
CA ARG A 172 2.40 -1.50 18.53
C ARG A 172 3.40 -1.62 17.38
N THR A 173 3.99 -0.50 16.98
CA THR A 173 5.14 -0.46 16.07
C THR A 173 6.43 -0.67 16.87
N ARG A 174 7.55 -0.92 16.16
CA ARG A 174 8.86 -1.22 16.76
C ARG A 174 8.80 -2.35 17.80
N SER A 175 7.91 -3.30 17.58
CA SER A 175 7.54 -4.35 18.52
C SER A 175 7.58 -5.70 17.80
N ARG A 176 8.63 -6.49 18.04
CA ARG A 176 8.87 -7.75 17.35
C ARG A 176 8.32 -8.91 18.17
N ALA A 177 7.48 -9.76 17.57
CA ALA A 177 7.17 -11.06 18.16
C ALA A 177 8.42 -11.94 18.11
N VAL A 178 8.93 -12.37 19.27
CA VAL A 178 10.19 -13.12 19.39
C VAL A 178 9.99 -14.55 19.90
N GLU A 179 8.86 -14.83 20.54
CA GLU A 179 8.50 -16.16 21.00
C GLU A 179 6.98 -16.29 20.93
N ILE A 180 6.51 -17.42 20.39
CA ILE A 180 5.10 -17.77 20.32
C ILE A 180 4.97 -19.13 20.97
N ARG A 181 4.04 -19.27 21.91
CA ARG A 181 3.72 -20.57 22.51
C ARG A 181 2.26 -20.62 22.90
N GLN A 182 1.78 -21.82 23.16
CA GLN A 182 0.44 -22.03 23.68
C GLN A 182 0.51 -22.55 25.12
N VAL A 183 -0.32 -21.98 25.98
CA VAL A 183 -0.50 -22.40 27.37
C VAL A 183 -2.01 -22.50 27.61
N ASP A 184 -2.49 -23.69 28.00
CA ASP A 184 -3.90 -23.97 28.31
C ASP A 184 -4.88 -23.49 27.22
N GLY A 185 -4.56 -23.75 25.95
CA GLY A 185 -5.40 -23.37 24.81
C GLY A 185 -5.42 -21.86 24.51
N ILE A 186 -4.45 -21.10 25.03
CA ILE A 186 -4.31 -19.66 24.79
C ILE A 186 -2.92 -19.33 24.27
N TRP A 187 -2.87 -18.47 23.25
CA TRP A 187 -1.62 -17.99 22.68
C TRP A 187 -0.94 -17.02 23.64
N HIS A 188 0.33 -17.27 23.91
CA HIS A 188 1.23 -16.38 24.60
C HIS A 188 2.28 -15.92 23.59
N VAL A 189 2.31 -14.63 23.29
CA VAL A 189 3.27 -14.04 22.34
C VAL A 189 4.17 -13.10 23.12
N ALA A 190 5.45 -13.42 23.20
CA ALA A 190 6.45 -12.51 23.73
C ALA A 190 6.79 -11.46 22.67
N VAL A 191 6.62 -10.20 23.03
CA VAL A 191 6.86 -9.05 22.16
C VAL A 191 8.03 -8.27 22.74
N GLU A 192 9.02 -8.00 21.90
CA GLU A 192 10.22 -7.23 22.23
C GLU A 192 10.12 -5.83 21.62
N ASP A 193 10.15 -4.80 22.47
CA ASP A 193 10.35 -3.42 22.05
C ASP A 193 11.77 -3.28 21.49
N ARG A 194 11.86 -2.82 20.24
CA ARG A 194 13.13 -2.73 19.52
C ARG A 194 13.98 -1.52 19.84
N ALA A 195 13.42 -0.52 20.52
CA ALA A 195 14.17 0.63 21.01
C ALA A 195 14.79 0.34 22.38
N SER A 196 14.04 -0.27 23.30
CA SER A 196 14.49 -0.52 24.68
C SER A 196 15.02 -1.93 24.93
N GLY A 197 14.66 -2.91 24.08
CA GLY A 197 14.91 -4.33 24.31
C GLY A 197 13.99 -4.97 25.35
N THR A 198 13.05 -4.22 25.93
CA THR A 198 12.13 -4.76 26.94
C THR A 198 11.16 -5.75 26.33
N ARG A 199 10.89 -6.83 27.05
CA ARG A 199 9.94 -7.86 26.62
C ARG A 199 8.71 -7.89 27.53
N ASP A 200 7.54 -7.95 26.91
CA ASP A 200 6.29 -8.29 27.59
C ASP A 200 5.57 -9.41 26.86
N THR A 201 4.61 -10.06 27.52
CA THR A 201 3.84 -11.16 26.93
C THR A 201 2.39 -10.75 26.78
N ILE A 202 1.86 -10.85 25.57
CA ILE A 202 0.45 -10.69 25.30
C ILE A 202 -0.23 -12.06 25.23
N LYS A 203 -1.51 -12.10 25.62
CA LYS A 203 -2.33 -13.32 25.60
C LYS A 203 -3.45 -13.16 24.59
N ALA A 204 -3.70 -14.18 23.75
CA ALA A 204 -4.76 -14.13 22.76
C ALA A 204 -5.46 -15.46 22.51
N ARG A 205 -6.73 -15.41 22.11
CA ARG A 205 -7.53 -16.60 21.77
C ARG A 205 -7.21 -17.14 20.39
N ALA A 206 -7.01 -16.25 19.43
CA ALA A 206 -6.62 -16.56 18.07
C ALA A 206 -5.37 -15.77 17.67
N LEU A 207 -4.57 -16.35 16.78
CA LEU A 207 -3.36 -15.74 16.24
C LEU A 207 -3.46 -15.65 14.71
N VAL A 208 -3.07 -14.51 14.15
CA VAL A 208 -2.87 -14.33 12.71
C VAL A 208 -1.41 -14.06 12.44
N ASN A 209 -0.80 -14.88 11.59
CA ASN A 209 0.50 -14.63 11.01
C ASN A 209 0.32 -13.91 9.66
N ALA A 210 0.44 -12.59 9.70
CA ALA A 210 0.44 -11.70 8.55
C ALA A 210 1.87 -11.19 8.25
N GLY A 211 2.89 -12.02 8.53
CA GLY A 211 4.31 -11.67 8.41
C GLY A 211 4.80 -11.45 6.98
N GLY A 212 3.99 -11.67 5.95
CA GLY A 212 4.39 -11.46 4.55
C GLY A 212 5.63 -12.28 4.18
N PRO A 213 6.73 -11.66 3.68
CA PRO A 213 8.00 -12.36 3.44
C PRO A 213 8.58 -13.11 4.65
N TRP A 214 8.16 -12.76 5.86
CA TRP A 214 8.62 -13.37 7.10
C TRP A 214 7.66 -14.42 7.69
N VAL A 215 6.62 -14.83 6.94
CA VAL A 215 5.60 -15.78 7.44
C VAL A 215 6.22 -17.07 7.99
N GLU A 216 7.22 -17.64 7.32
CA GLU A 216 7.94 -18.85 7.78
C GLU A 216 8.76 -18.59 9.06
N GLN A 217 9.39 -17.42 9.18
CA GLN A 217 10.17 -17.06 10.37
C GLN A 217 9.28 -16.87 11.61
N VAL A 218 8.07 -16.34 11.41
CA VAL A 218 7.07 -16.23 12.48
C VAL A 218 6.64 -17.62 12.96
N LEU A 219 6.39 -18.57 12.05
CA LEU A 219 6.07 -19.96 12.42
C LEU A 219 7.21 -20.62 13.19
N ALA A 220 8.45 -20.42 12.74
CA ALA A 220 9.65 -20.94 13.38
C ALA A 220 9.90 -20.36 14.79
N SER A 221 9.24 -19.27 15.18
CA SER A 221 9.38 -18.64 16.49
C SER A 221 8.66 -19.37 17.64
N GLY A 222 8.23 -20.62 17.41
CA GLY A 222 7.71 -21.51 18.46
C GLY A 222 6.23 -21.87 18.36
N ALA A 223 5.55 -21.50 17.26
CA ALA A 223 4.10 -21.72 17.10
C ALA A 223 3.68 -23.21 17.10
N GLY A 224 4.63 -24.16 17.13
CA GLY A 224 4.37 -25.60 17.12
C GLY A 224 3.83 -26.12 15.79
N VAL A 225 3.92 -25.31 14.73
CA VAL A 225 3.46 -25.61 13.37
C VAL A 225 4.63 -25.43 12.41
N ASN A 226 4.91 -26.44 11.61
CA ASN A 226 5.84 -26.32 10.50
C ASN A 226 5.10 -25.75 9.29
N ALA A 227 5.73 -24.84 8.55
CA ALA A 227 5.20 -24.33 7.29
C ALA A 227 4.95 -25.51 6.32
N ARG A 228 3.69 -25.68 5.89
CA ARG A 228 3.32 -26.70 4.89
C ARG A 228 3.53 -26.17 3.48
N ALA A 229 3.18 -24.89 3.27
CA ALA A 229 3.48 -24.15 2.06
C ALA A 229 4.86 -23.49 2.12
N LYS A 230 5.57 -23.51 0.99
CA LYS A 230 6.78 -22.69 0.79
C LYS A 230 6.39 -21.34 0.23
N VAL A 231 7.14 -20.31 0.62
CA VAL A 231 7.03 -18.99 0.00
C VAL A 231 8.10 -18.84 -1.08
N ARG A 232 7.67 -18.57 -2.32
CA ARG A 232 8.57 -18.08 -3.37
C ARG A 232 8.73 -16.57 -3.21
N LEU A 233 9.91 -16.16 -2.80
CA LEU A 233 10.28 -14.76 -2.66
C LEU A 233 10.66 -14.17 -4.02
N VAL A 234 9.86 -13.23 -4.51
CA VAL A 234 10.11 -12.56 -5.80
C VAL A 234 10.36 -11.07 -5.58
N GLN A 235 11.59 -10.63 -5.82
CA GLN A 235 11.96 -9.22 -5.82
C GLN A 235 11.30 -8.48 -7.00
N GLY A 236 10.82 -7.29 -6.70
CA GLY A 236 10.44 -6.30 -7.69
C GLY A 236 10.96 -4.92 -7.30
N SER A 237 11.56 -4.26 -8.29
CA SER A 237 12.20 -2.97 -8.14
C SER A 237 11.52 -1.92 -9.00
N HIS A 238 11.66 -0.66 -8.59
CA HIS A 238 11.15 0.52 -9.29
C HIS A 238 12.20 1.61 -9.25
N ILE A 239 12.21 2.44 -10.29
CA ILE A 239 13.00 3.67 -10.35
C ILE A 239 12.08 4.88 -10.45
N VAL A 240 12.53 6.00 -9.92
CA VAL A 240 11.88 7.29 -10.04
C VAL A 240 12.83 8.25 -10.74
N VAL A 241 12.33 8.90 -11.78
CA VAL A 241 13.04 9.90 -12.58
C VAL A 241 12.25 11.20 -12.56
N LYS A 242 12.87 12.30 -13.00
CA LYS A 242 12.13 13.55 -13.23
C LYS A 242 11.01 13.35 -14.26
N LYS A 243 9.95 14.15 -14.17
CA LYS A 243 8.77 14.12 -15.05
C LYS A 243 9.16 13.95 -16.52
N LEU A 244 8.64 12.90 -17.17
CA LEU A 244 8.96 12.57 -18.56
C LEU A 244 8.02 13.22 -19.58
N TYR A 245 6.80 13.59 -19.17
CA TYR A 245 5.76 14.14 -20.04
C TYR A 245 4.66 14.85 -19.23
N ASP A 246 3.89 15.73 -19.87
CA ASP A 246 3.00 16.68 -19.18
C ASP A 246 1.58 16.21 -18.90
N HIS A 247 1.08 15.18 -19.59
CA HIS A 247 -0.26 14.64 -19.32
C HIS A 247 -0.27 13.73 -18.09
N ASP A 248 -1.45 13.50 -17.54
CA ASP A 248 -1.73 12.73 -16.32
C ASP A 248 -1.91 11.21 -16.55
N ARG A 249 -1.82 10.76 -17.81
CA ARG A 249 -1.95 9.34 -18.19
C ARG A 249 -0.69 8.54 -17.86
N ALA A 250 -0.87 7.32 -17.36
CA ALA A 250 0.21 6.35 -17.24
C ALA A 250 0.35 5.54 -18.54
N TYR A 251 1.51 4.93 -18.76
CA TYR A 251 1.70 3.93 -19.79
C TYR A 251 1.85 2.54 -19.20
N ILE A 252 1.42 1.55 -19.98
CA ILE A 252 1.76 0.14 -19.81
C ILE A 252 2.47 -0.31 -21.09
N PHE A 253 3.76 -0.59 -20.96
CA PHE A 253 4.61 -1.05 -22.06
C PHE A 253 4.78 -2.56 -22.01
N GLN A 254 4.91 -3.17 -23.19
CA GLN A 254 5.02 -4.61 -23.37
C GLN A 254 6.45 -4.95 -23.79
N ASN A 255 7.16 -5.72 -22.99
CA ASN A 255 8.55 -6.06 -23.29
C ASN A 255 8.63 -7.37 -24.08
N ALA A 256 9.72 -7.53 -24.85
CA ALA A 256 9.95 -8.72 -25.67
C ALA A 256 10.06 -10.02 -24.85
N ASP A 257 10.42 -9.93 -23.56
CA ASP A 257 10.48 -11.04 -22.61
C ASP A 257 9.11 -11.48 -22.06
N GLY A 258 8.02 -10.88 -22.58
CA GLY A 258 6.63 -11.15 -22.19
C GLY A 258 6.18 -10.42 -20.92
N ARG A 259 7.06 -9.67 -20.24
CA ARG A 259 6.70 -8.83 -19.10
C ARG A 259 6.07 -7.51 -19.55
N ILE A 260 5.51 -6.80 -18.58
CA ILE A 260 5.04 -5.43 -18.74
C ILE A 260 5.76 -4.54 -17.75
N ILE A 261 5.99 -3.29 -18.15
CA ILE A 261 6.37 -2.23 -17.22
C ILE A 261 5.36 -1.10 -17.31
N PHE A 262 5.25 -0.36 -16.22
CA PHE A 262 4.45 0.84 -16.09
C PHE A 262 5.35 2.06 -16.06
N VAL A 263 4.88 3.15 -16.66
CA VAL A 263 5.47 4.48 -16.57
C VAL A 263 4.37 5.40 -16.07
N ILE A 264 4.46 5.85 -14.82
CA ILE A 264 3.35 6.44 -14.08
C ILE A 264 3.70 7.87 -13.64
N PRO A 265 2.90 8.89 -13.97
CA PRO A 265 3.04 10.22 -13.37
C PRO A 265 2.99 10.13 -11.84
N TYR A 266 4.02 10.63 -11.18
CA TYR A 266 4.22 10.36 -9.76
C TYR A 266 4.61 11.64 -9.02
N GLN A 267 3.90 11.91 -7.93
CA GLN A 267 4.18 13.05 -7.04
C GLN A 267 4.39 14.35 -7.83
N ASP A 268 3.52 14.67 -8.80
CA ASP A 268 3.50 15.87 -9.67
C ASP A 268 4.73 16.08 -10.60
N ASP A 269 5.95 16.00 -10.07
CA ASP A 269 7.21 16.38 -10.73
C ASP A 269 8.07 15.18 -11.14
N PHE A 270 7.57 13.96 -10.94
CA PHE A 270 8.33 12.73 -11.16
C PHE A 270 7.56 11.72 -12.01
N THR A 271 8.27 10.69 -12.42
CA THR A 271 7.71 9.53 -13.09
C THR A 271 8.25 8.26 -12.44
N LEU A 272 7.33 7.39 -12.02
CA LEU A 272 7.62 6.09 -11.44
C LEU A 272 7.63 5.04 -12.56
N ILE A 273 8.73 4.28 -12.66
CA ILE A 273 8.91 3.23 -13.65
C ILE A 273 9.12 1.91 -12.94
N GLY A 274 8.34 0.89 -13.30
CA GLY A 274 8.48 -0.44 -12.74
C GLY A 274 7.51 -1.46 -13.32
N THR A 275 7.68 -2.74 -13.09
CA THR A 275 8.61 -3.34 -12.11
C THR A 275 9.32 -4.54 -12.70
N THR A 276 10.31 -5.03 -11.98
CA THR A 276 11.01 -6.28 -12.26
C THR A 276 10.32 -7.47 -11.56
N ASP A 277 10.69 -8.67 -12.00
CA ASP A 277 10.30 -9.95 -11.41
C ASP A 277 11.57 -10.82 -11.39
N ARG A 278 12.19 -11.01 -10.23
CA ARG A 278 13.40 -11.82 -10.02
C ARG A 278 13.27 -12.66 -8.76
N ASP A 279 13.64 -13.93 -8.80
CA ASP A 279 13.73 -14.75 -7.59
C ASP A 279 14.76 -14.16 -6.62
N TYR A 280 14.42 -14.14 -5.33
CA TYR A 280 15.22 -13.52 -4.30
C TYR A 280 15.56 -14.51 -3.19
N ASP A 281 16.83 -14.81 -3.07
CA ASP A 281 17.40 -15.59 -1.98
C ASP A 281 18.08 -14.62 -1.00
N GLY A 282 17.59 -14.52 0.22
CA GLY A 282 18.19 -13.68 1.25
C GLY A 282 17.20 -13.10 2.24
N ASP A 283 17.70 -12.20 3.09
CA ASP A 283 16.89 -11.49 4.08
C ASP A 283 16.03 -10.42 3.37
N PRO A 284 14.68 -10.54 3.36
CA PRO A 284 13.81 -9.56 2.73
C PRO A 284 13.99 -8.14 3.26
N ALA A 285 14.53 -7.96 4.47
CA ALA A 285 14.80 -6.64 5.05
C ALA A 285 15.96 -5.90 4.35
N LYS A 286 16.78 -6.59 3.56
CA LYS A 286 17.98 -6.05 2.91
C LYS A 286 17.84 -5.90 1.39
N VAL A 287 16.65 -6.16 0.85
CA VAL A 287 16.39 -6.08 -0.60
C VAL A 287 16.66 -4.66 -1.13
N LYS A 288 17.34 -4.57 -2.27
CA LYS A 288 17.68 -3.32 -2.96
C LYS A 288 17.72 -3.54 -4.47
N ALA A 289 17.42 -2.51 -5.23
CA ALA A 289 17.45 -2.57 -6.68
C ALA A 289 18.88 -2.80 -7.14
N THR A 290 19.12 -3.83 -7.93
CA THR A 290 20.45 -4.07 -8.49
C THR A 290 20.72 -3.13 -9.67
N VAL A 291 21.99 -2.98 -10.04
CA VAL A 291 22.39 -2.18 -11.21
C VAL A 291 21.71 -2.73 -12.48
N GLU A 292 21.60 -4.04 -12.61
CA GLU A 292 20.97 -4.71 -13.75
C GLU A 292 19.46 -4.43 -13.80
N GLU A 293 18.76 -4.39 -12.66
CA GLU A 293 17.34 -4.04 -12.62
C GLU A 293 17.10 -2.58 -13.01
N ILE A 294 17.95 -1.66 -12.53
CA ILE A 294 17.89 -0.24 -12.91
C ILE A 294 18.10 -0.08 -14.42
N GLN A 295 19.12 -0.74 -14.97
CA GLN A 295 19.41 -0.74 -16.41
C GLN A 295 18.26 -1.33 -17.21
N TYR A 296 17.68 -2.45 -16.76
CA TYR A 296 16.54 -3.09 -17.41
C TYR A 296 15.33 -2.15 -17.49
N LEU A 297 14.99 -1.46 -16.40
CA LEU A 297 13.86 -0.53 -16.36
C LEU A 297 14.09 0.69 -17.25
N CYS A 298 15.31 1.25 -17.25
CA CYS A 298 15.70 2.35 -18.13
C CYS A 298 15.62 1.95 -19.61
N ALA A 299 16.16 0.78 -19.97
CA ALA A 299 16.15 0.27 -21.33
C ALA A 299 14.71 0.00 -21.81
N SER A 300 13.92 -0.69 -20.99
CA SER A 300 12.52 -1.03 -21.31
C SER A 300 11.66 0.21 -21.55
N ALA A 301 11.82 1.27 -20.74
CA ALA A 301 11.11 2.54 -20.96
C ALA A 301 11.60 3.25 -22.23
N SER A 302 12.91 3.20 -22.50
CA SER A 302 13.55 3.84 -23.66
C SER A 302 13.19 3.20 -25.00
N GLU A 303 12.74 1.94 -25.02
CA GLU A 303 12.24 1.30 -26.25
C GLU A 303 10.98 1.97 -26.80
N TYR A 304 10.24 2.67 -25.95
CA TYR A 304 8.95 3.28 -26.26
C TYR A 304 9.01 4.80 -26.37
N LEU A 305 9.79 5.45 -25.50
CA LEU A 305 9.84 6.90 -25.35
C LEU A 305 10.78 7.57 -26.35
N ALA A 306 10.40 8.73 -26.87
CA ALA A 306 11.24 9.52 -27.77
C ALA A 306 12.50 10.04 -27.08
N LYS A 307 12.38 10.45 -25.81
CA LYS A 307 13.52 10.77 -24.95
C LYS A 307 13.88 9.52 -24.14
N PRO A 308 15.07 8.92 -24.34
CA PRO A 308 15.48 7.75 -23.58
C PRO A 308 15.66 8.10 -22.10
N VAL A 309 15.33 7.14 -21.25
CA VAL A 309 15.59 7.16 -19.80
C VAL A 309 16.92 6.48 -19.55
N LYS A 310 17.81 7.13 -18.80
CA LYS A 310 19.13 6.59 -18.49
C LYS A 310 19.32 6.41 -16.98
N PRO A 311 20.24 5.53 -16.53
CA PRO A 311 20.51 5.35 -15.11
C PRO A 311 20.87 6.64 -14.37
N GLU A 312 21.55 7.59 -15.04
CA GLU A 312 21.86 8.91 -14.47
C GLU A 312 20.64 9.83 -14.26
N ASP A 313 19.49 9.53 -14.88
CA ASP A 313 18.24 10.27 -14.66
C ASP A 313 17.51 9.83 -13.38
N VAL A 314 17.93 8.71 -12.77
CA VAL A 314 17.29 8.12 -11.59
C VAL A 314 17.60 8.95 -10.35
N VAL A 315 16.56 9.53 -9.76
CA VAL A 315 16.64 10.34 -8.53
C VAL A 315 16.32 9.54 -7.27
N TRP A 316 15.61 8.43 -7.41
CA TRP A 316 15.30 7.51 -6.32
C TRP A 316 14.96 6.12 -6.87
N ASN A 317 15.16 5.08 -6.07
CA ASN A 317 14.74 3.72 -6.40
C ASN A 317 14.31 3.00 -5.11
N TYR A 318 13.49 1.98 -5.27
CA TYR A 318 13.10 1.10 -4.17
C TYR A 318 12.82 -0.32 -4.67
N SER A 319 12.87 -1.27 -3.74
CA SER A 319 12.58 -2.67 -4.00
C SER A 319 11.79 -3.29 -2.87
N GLY A 320 10.95 -4.26 -3.21
CA GLY A 320 10.23 -5.09 -2.25
C GLY A 320 10.27 -6.54 -2.67
N VAL A 321 10.06 -7.43 -1.70
CA VAL A 321 9.93 -8.88 -1.94
C VAL A 321 8.47 -9.28 -1.85
N ARG A 322 7.96 -9.94 -2.88
CA ARG A 322 6.61 -10.49 -2.94
C ARG A 322 6.63 -11.90 -2.36
N PRO A 323 5.87 -12.18 -1.29
CA PRO A 323 5.77 -13.52 -0.72
C PRO A 323 4.71 -14.32 -1.48
N LEU A 324 5.07 -14.86 -2.65
CA LEU A 324 4.13 -15.62 -3.46
C LEU A 324 3.99 -17.03 -2.89
N TYR A 325 2.77 -17.57 -2.94
CA TYR A 325 2.55 -18.98 -2.63
C TYR A 325 3.26 -19.82 -3.71
N ASP A 326 4.08 -20.78 -3.28
CA ASP A 326 4.74 -21.69 -4.22
C ASP A 326 3.73 -22.72 -4.75
N ASP A 327 3.20 -22.45 -5.93
CA ASP A 327 2.29 -23.31 -6.69
C ASP A 327 3.03 -24.28 -7.63
N GLY A 328 4.37 -24.32 -7.58
CA GLY A 328 5.21 -25.12 -8.47
C GLY A 328 5.44 -24.52 -9.85
N ALA A 329 5.03 -23.27 -10.11
CA ALA A 329 5.31 -22.60 -11.39
C ALA A 329 6.82 -22.41 -11.62
N SER A 330 7.31 -22.72 -12.82
CA SER A 330 8.74 -22.58 -13.15
C SER A 330 9.20 -21.11 -13.21
N GLU A 331 8.37 -20.21 -13.76
CA GLU A 331 8.71 -18.80 -13.92
C GLU A 331 8.05 -17.90 -12.87
N ALA A 332 8.84 -17.01 -12.26
CA ALA A 332 8.34 -16.05 -11.26
C ALA A 332 7.19 -15.18 -11.78
N LYS A 333 7.16 -14.85 -13.08
CA LYS A 333 6.09 -14.05 -13.71
C LYS A 333 4.75 -14.81 -13.87
N ALA A 334 4.76 -16.14 -13.78
CA ALA A 334 3.59 -16.99 -13.97
C ALA A 334 2.95 -17.46 -12.65
N ALA A 335 3.71 -17.52 -11.54
CA ALA A 335 3.19 -17.93 -10.23
C ALA A 335 1.89 -17.21 -9.84
N THR A 336 0.98 -17.85 -9.12
CA THR A 336 -0.26 -17.15 -8.76
C THR A 336 0.00 -15.92 -7.88
N ARG A 337 -0.76 -14.84 -8.12
CA ARG A 337 -0.77 -13.64 -7.27
C ARG A 337 -2.01 -13.58 -6.37
N ASP A 338 -2.74 -14.70 -6.31
CA ASP A 338 -3.83 -14.88 -5.37
C ASP A 338 -3.29 -14.99 -3.94
N TYR A 339 -4.19 -15.01 -2.96
CA TYR A 339 -3.85 -15.27 -1.57
C TYR A 339 -4.28 -16.68 -1.15
N VAL A 340 -3.52 -17.25 -0.22
CA VAL A 340 -3.81 -18.56 0.38
C VAL A 340 -3.81 -18.43 1.89
N PHE A 341 -4.79 -19.07 2.51
CA PHE A 341 -4.90 -19.17 3.96
C PHE A 341 -4.60 -20.59 4.42
N GLU A 342 -3.73 -20.71 5.41
CA GLU A 342 -3.56 -21.95 6.19
C GLU A 342 -4.08 -21.71 7.59
N LEU A 343 -5.09 -22.49 8.00
CA LEU A 343 -5.67 -22.43 9.34
C LEU A 343 -5.30 -23.71 10.08
N ASP A 344 -4.48 -23.56 11.11
CA ASP A 344 -4.06 -24.64 12.00
C ASP A 344 -4.62 -24.44 13.41
N THR A 345 -4.79 -25.53 14.16
CA THR A 345 -5.21 -25.50 15.57
C THR A 345 -4.23 -26.29 16.45
N PRO A 346 -2.92 -25.93 16.45
CA PRO A 346 -1.92 -26.62 17.27
C PRO A 346 -2.36 -26.53 18.74
N GLY A 347 -2.63 -27.67 19.38
CA GLY A 347 -3.10 -27.73 20.76
C GLY A 347 -4.47 -27.03 21.04
N GLY A 348 -5.26 -26.74 20.00
CA GLY A 348 -6.66 -26.33 20.11
C GLY A 348 -6.98 -24.87 19.82
N ALA A 349 -6.05 -23.93 19.97
CA ALA A 349 -6.26 -22.53 19.59
C ALA A 349 -5.89 -22.26 18.12
N PRO A 350 -6.67 -21.45 17.37
CA PRO A 350 -6.44 -21.23 15.95
C PRO A 350 -5.24 -20.32 15.67
N LEU A 351 -4.50 -20.68 14.64
CA LEU A 351 -3.46 -19.89 13.97
C LEU A 351 -3.79 -19.81 12.48
N LEU A 352 -4.04 -18.60 11.98
CA LEU A 352 -4.26 -18.34 10.56
C LEU A 352 -2.99 -17.71 9.95
N SER A 353 -2.35 -18.41 9.02
CA SER A 353 -1.21 -17.90 8.24
C SER A 353 -1.65 -17.44 6.86
N ILE A 354 -1.07 -16.34 6.40
CA ILE A 354 -1.44 -15.68 5.14
C ILE A 354 -0.25 -15.68 4.18
N TYR A 355 -0.48 -16.23 2.99
CA TYR A 355 0.49 -16.25 1.90
C TYR A 355 -0.06 -15.41 0.74
N GLY A 356 0.79 -14.59 0.12
CA GLY A 356 0.35 -13.67 -0.93
C GLY A 356 -0.56 -12.55 -0.44
N GLY A 357 -1.51 -12.15 -1.29
CA GLY A 357 -2.43 -11.04 -1.03
C GLY A 357 -1.94 -9.73 -1.63
N LYS A 358 -2.66 -9.25 -2.65
CA LYS A 358 -2.41 -7.95 -3.27
C LYS A 358 -2.94 -6.83 -2.39
N ILE A 359 -2.32 -5.67 -2.50
CA ILE A 359 -2.88 -4.43 -1.95
C ILE A 359 -4.30 -4.17 -2.47
N THR A 360 -4.61 -4.57 -3.71
CA THR A 360 -5.96 -4.43 -4.28
C THR A 360 -7.02 -5.25 -3.53
N THR A 361 -6.69 -6.47 -3.10
CA THR A 361 -7.67 -7.41 -2.54
C THR A 361 -7.62 -7.51 -1.02
N TYR A 362 -6.81 -6.68 -0.35
CA TYR A 362 -6.56 -6.78 1.09
C TYR A 362 -7.83 -6.73 1.93
N ARG A 363 -8.82 -5.91 1.53
CA ARG A 363 -10.06 -5.71 2.28
C ARG A 363 -10.94 -6.96 2.15
N ARG A 364 -11.13 -7.50 0.95
CA ARG A 364 -11.82 -8.78 0.75
C ARG A 364 -11.12 -9.95 1.44
N LEU A 365 -9.78 -10.01 1.35
CA LEU A 365 -8.95 -10.97 2.10
C LEU A 365 -9.22 -10.87 3.60
N SER A 366 -9.30 -9.66 4.15
CA SER A 366 -9.57 -9.44 5.57
C SER A 366 -10.94 -9.97 6.00
N GLU A 367 -11.96 -9.79 5.16
CA GLU A 367 -13.29 -10.33 5.42
C GLU A 367 -13.29 -11.86 5.46
N GLU A 368 -12.67 -12.50 4.47
CA GLU A 368 -12.57 -13.96 4.38
C GLU A 368 -11.74 -14.53 5.54
N ALA A 369 -10.66 -13.85 5.95
CA ALA A 369 -9.87 -14.24 7.12
C ALA A 369 -10.74 -14.30 8.39
N LEU A 370 -11.63 -13.32 8.58
CA LEU A 370 -12.54 -13.32 9.74
C LEU A 370 -13.71 -14.26 9.61
N GLU A 371 -14.20 -14.54 8.40
CA GLU A 371 -15.15 -15.63 8.16
C GLU A 371 -14.57 -16.97 8.61
N ARG A 372 -13.32 -17.27 8.24
CA ARG A 372 -12.60 -18.48 8.66
C ARG A 372 -12.34 -18.55 10.16
N LEU A 373 -12.06 -17.41 10.80
CA LEU A 373 -11.82 -17.33 12.26
C LEU A 373 -13.11 -17.22 13.07
N SER A 374 -14.26 -17.00 12.44
CA SER A 374 -15.53 -16.78 13.14
C SER A 374 -15.92 -17.86 14.16
N PRO A 375 -15.63 -19.17 13.98
CA PRO A 375 -15.94 -20.18 14.99
C PRO A 375 -15.16 -20.03 16.30
N TYR A 376 -14.07 -19.25 16.30
CA TYR A 376 -13.16 -19.10 17.43
C TYR A 376 -13.23 -17.71 18.08
N LEU A 377 -13.93 -16.76 17.45
CA LEU A 377 -14.05 -15.38 17.92
C LEU A 377 -15.35 -15.15 18.68
N ARG A 378 -15.32 -14.24 19.65
CA ARG A 378 -16.45 -14.01 20.57
C ARG A 378 -17.55 -13.11 20.01
N SER A 379 -17.22 -12.23 19.05
CA SER A 379 -18.09 -11.11 18.68
C SER A 379 -18.53 -11.13 17.22
N ALA A 380 -19.84 -10.96 17.03
CA ALA A 380 -20.51 -10.78 15.73
C ALA A 380 -21.16 -9.38 15.62
N LYS A 381 -20.61 -8.35 16.28
CA LYS A 381 -21.28 -7.05 16.41
C LYS A 381 -21.43 -6.29 15.10
N ALA A 382 -20.51 -6.45 14.14
CA ALA A 382 -20.66 -5.89 12.81
C ALA A 382 -21.04 -6.97 11.79
N LYS A 383 -21.92 -6.59 10.86
CA LYS A 383 -22.31 -7.44 9.73
C LYS A 383 -21.13 -7.58 8.77
N GLU A 384 -21.06 -8.73 8.11
CA GLU A 384 -20.22 -8.96 6.94
C GLU A 384 -20.35 -7.78 5.94
N GLY A 385 -19.25 -7.38 5.30
CA GLY A 385 -19.28 -6.31 4.29
C GLY A 385 -19.15 -4.88 4.82
N TRP A 386 -19.08 -4.64 6.14
CA TRP A 386 -19.09 -3.27 6.69
C TRP A 386 -17.88 -2.44 6.22
N THR A 387 -16.73 -3.09 6.05
CA THR A 387 -15.45 -2.44 5.71
C THR A 387 -15.48 -1.72 4.36
N GLY A 388 -16.30 -2.19 3.41
CA GLY A 388 -16.47 -1.59 2.09
C GLY A 388 -17.49 -0.44 2.04
N LYS A 389 -18.19 -0.17 3.16
CA LYS A 389 -19.17 0.93 3.28
C LYS A 389 -18.76 2.00 4.28
N SER A 390 -17.68 1.75 5.01
CA SER A 390 -17.16 2.68 6.01
C SER A 390 -15.89 3.32 5.48
N PRO A 391 -15.82 4.66 5.41
CA PRO A 391 -14.62 5.36 4.97
C PRO A 391 -13.45 5.05 5.89
N LEU A 392 -12.23 5.11 5.33
CA LEU A 392 -11.03 5.23 6.13
C LEU A 392 -10.92 6.64 6.70
N PRO A 393 -10.28 6.82 7.86
CA PRO A 393 -9.81 8.11 8.38
C PRO A 393 -9.42 9.14 7.30
N GLY A 394 -10.16 10.25 7.20
CA GLY A 394 -9.91 11.31 6.20
C GLY A 394 -10.68 11.13 4.88
N GLY A 395 -11.25 9.95 4.65
CA GLY A 395 -12.02 9.58 3.46
C GLY A 395 -13.51 9.85 3.57
N ASP A 396 -13.98 10.52 4.63
CA ASP A 396 -15.39 10.82 4.90
C ASP A 396 -16.00 11.87 3.93
N MET A 397 -15.92 11.60 2.63
CA MET A 397 -16.35 12.50 1.56
C MET A 397 -16.67 11.73 0.26
N ASP A 398 -17.39 12.38 -0.65
CA ASP A 398 -17.61 11.83 -1.99
C ASP A 398 -16.32 11.81 -2.82
N VAL A 399 -16.21 10.87 -3.76
CA VAL A 399 -15.03 10.71 -4.62
C VAL A 399 -14.70 11.95 -5.47
N SER A 400 -15.68 12.82 -5.74
CA SER A 400 -15.52 14.07 -6.48
C SER A 400 -15.11 15.27 -5.60
N ALA A 401 -15.15 15.12 -4.27
CA ALA A 401 -15.06 16.25 -3.34
C ALA A 401 -13.62 16.74 -3.07
N VAL A 402 -12.58 16.02 -3.49
CA VAL A 402 -11.17 16.36 -3.18
C VAL A 402 -10.81 17.77 -3.66
N ALA A 403 -11.22 18.16 -4.87
CA ALA A 403 -10.94 19.49 -5.40
C ALA A 403 -11.67 20.60 -4.60
N ALA A 404 -12.91 20.33 -4.18
CA ALA A 404 -13.68 21.25 -3.34
C ALA A 404 -13.04 21.40 -1.95
N LEU A 405 -12.55 20.30 -1.37
CA LEU A 405 -11.79 20.30 -0.12
C LEU A 405 -10.52 21.14 -0.24
N THR A 406 -9.74 20.98 -1.32
CA THR A 406 -8.55 21.82 -1.55
C THR A 406 -8.92 23.31 -1.57
N ALA A 407 -9.98 23.68 -2.28
CA ALA A 407 -10.44 25.06 -2.32
C ALA A 407 -10.93 25.56 -0.94
N GLU A 408 -11.54 24.69 -0.13
CA GLU A 408 -11.94 25.00 1.25
C GLU A 408 -10.74 25.26 2.15
N LEU A 409 -9.70 24.43 2.08
CA LEU A 409 -8.47 24.63 2.86
C LEU A 409 -7.83 26.00 2.56
N ILE A 410 -7.81 26.42 1.30
CA ILE A 410 -7.28 27.74 0.90
C ILE A 410 -8.16 28.86 1.42
N ARG A 411 -9.49 28.73 1.33
CA ARG A 411 -10.41 29.76 1.88
C ARG A 411 -10.24 29.93 3.39
N ASN A 412 -10.09 28.83 4.12
CA ASN A 412 -9.98 28.84 5.59
C ASN A 412 -8.57 29.22 6.06
N HIS A 413 -7.54 28.94 5.25
CA HIS A 413 -6.14 29.24 5.55
C HIS A 413 -5.48 29.94 4.34
N PRO A 414 -5.74 31.24 4.10
CA PRO A 414 -5.31 31.95 2.89
C PRO A 414 -3.80 32.04 2.64
N PHE A 415 -2.99 31.73 3.67
CA PHE A 415 -1.54 31.65 3.56
C PHE A 415 -1.05 30.35 2.90
N LEU A 416 -1.92 29.35 2.72
CA LEU A 416 -1.57 28.12 2.01
C LEU A 416 -1.55 28.35 0.50
N ALA A 417 -0.39 28.12 -0.11
CA ALA A 417 -0.28 28.04 -1.56
C ALA A 417 -1.09 26.84 -2.10
N GLN A 418 -1.60 26.96 -3.33
CA GLN A 418 -2.42 25.93 -3.99
C GLN A 418 -1.77 24.52 -3.98
N PRO A 419 -0.46 24.35 -4.28
CA PRO A 419 0.18 23.03 -4.22
C PRO A 419 0.23 22.45 -2.81
N HIS A 420 0.42 23.29 -1.79
CA HIS A 420 0.44 22.86 -0.40
C HIS A 420 -0.95 22.38 0.04
N ALA A 421 -2.00 23.16 -0.23
CA ALA A 421 -3.37 22.76 0.08
C ALA A 421 -3.77 21.46 -0.65
N ASN A 422 -3.38 21.31 -1.92
CA ASN A 422 -3.65 20.10 -2.70
C ASN A 422 -2.96 18.87 -2.10
N ARG A 423 -1.69 19.02 -1.69
CA ARG A 423 -0.94 17.96 -1.00
C ARG A 423 -1.64 17.53 0.29
N LEU A 424 -2.06 18.49 1.12
CA LEU A 424 -2.75 18.18 2.38
C LEU A 424 -4.10 17.49 2.13
N ALA A 425 -4.87 17.95 1.14
CA ALA A 425 -6.14 17.32 0.77
C ALA A 425 -5.94 15.86 0.32
N HIS A 426 -4.91 15.59 -0.48
CA HIS A 426 -4.60 14.23 -0.94
C HIS A 426 -3.94 13.34 0.14
N ALA A 427 -3.25 13.91 1.13
CA ALA A 427 -2.59 13.14 2.18
C ALA A 427 -3.50 12.84 3.39
N TYR A 428 -4.40 13.78 3.72
CA TYR A 428 -5.19 13.75 4.96
C TYR A 428 -6.70 13.83 4.74
N GLY A 429 -7.16 14.20 3.54
CA GLY A 429 -8.58 14.40 3.26
C GLY A 429 -9.25 15.30 4.30
N THR A 430 -10.40 14.88 4.83
CA THR A 430 -11.16 15.65 5.83
C THR A 430 -10.39 15.90 7.15
N ARG A 431 -9.30 15.17 7.41
CA ARG A 431 -8.44 15.40 8.58
C ARG A 431 -7.43 16.54 8.39
N ALA A 432 -7.27 17.07 7.18
CA ALA A 432 -6.39 18.21 6.92
C ALA A 432 -6.74 19.43 7.80
N ALA A 433 -8.04 19.67 8.04
CA ALA A 433 -8.49 20.76 8.91
C ALA A 433 -8.06 20.57 10.38
N LYS A 434 -8.01 19.32 10.87
CA LYS A 434 -7.53 19.02 12.24
C LYS A 434 -6.03 19.30 12.37
N LEU A 435 -5.25 18.96 11.34
CA LEU A 435 -3.81 19.22 11.28
C LEU A 435 -3.51 20.72 11.26
N LEU A 436 -4.26 21.50 10.48
CA LEU A 436 -4.08 22.94 10.38
C LEU A 436 -4.63 23.69 11.61
N GLY A 437 -5.64 23.14 12.28
CA GLY A 437 -6.24 23.71 13.47
C GLY A 437 -6.73 25.14 13.24
N ASN A 438 -6.35 26.05 14.14
CA ASN A 438 -6.71 27.46 14.07
C ASN A 438 -5.59 28.35 13.49
N ALA A 439 -4.61 27.77 12.77
CA ALA A 439 -3.52 28.53 12.17
C ALA A 439 -4.03 29.62 11.23
N LYS A 440 -3.56 30.86 11.41
CA LYS A 440 -3.93 32.04 10.61
C LYS A 440 -2.78 32.52 9.72
N SER A 441 -1.57 32.02 9.96
CA SER A 441 -0.35 32.33 9.21
C SER A 441 0.51 31.09 9.06
N ALA A 442 1.51 31.15 8.18
CA ALA A 442 2.48 30.07 8.01
C ALA A 442 3.30 29.83 9.30
N ASP A 443 3.59 30.89 10.05
CA ASP A 443 4.35 30.81 11.31
C ASP A 443 3.59 30.04 12.39
N ASP A 444 2.25 30.06 12.36
CA ASP A 444 1.41 29.27 13.28
C ASP A 444 1.54 27.75 13.05
N LEU A 445 2.06 27.31 11.90
CA LEU A 445 2.37 25.90 11.63
C LEU A 445 3.72 25.46 12.20
N GLY A 446 4.46 26.39 12.81
CA GLY A 446 5.76 26.17 13.43
C GLY A 446 6.89 26.05 12.41
N ARG A 447 7.96 25.33 12.78
CA ARG A 447 9.15 25.19 11.92
C ARG A 447 8.80 24.59 10.55
N SER A 448 9.35 25.18 9.49
CA SER A 448 9.39 24.53 8.17
C SER A 448 10.61 23.60 8.07
N PHE A 449 10.39 22.38 7.60
CA PHE A 449 11.47 21.41 7.35
C PHE A 449 11.87 21.34 5.87
N GLY A 450 11.21 22.10 4.99
CA GLY A 450 11.38 22.00 3.54
C GLY A 450 10.23 21.23 2.88
N ALA A 451 10.12 21.37 1.55
CA ALA A 451 9.08 20.73 0.73
C ALA A 451 7.64 20.86 1.27
N THR A 452 7.32 21.99 1.91
CA THR A 452 6.04 22.30 2.60
C THR A 452 5.74 21.46 3.86
N LEU A 453 6.67 20.63 4.33
CA LEU A 453 6.53 19.92 5.60
C LEU A 453 6.69 20.90 6.77
N THR A 454 5.72 20.90 7.67
CA THR A 454 5.66 21.82 8.81
C THR A 454 5.68 21.05 10.14
N GLU A 455 6.07 21.72 11.21
CA GLU A 455 6.05 21.19 12.56
C GLU A 455 4.69 20.68 13.00
N SER A 456 3.61 21.41 12.71
CA SER A 456 2.25 20.94 13.03
C SER A 456 1.91 19.62 12.35
N GLU A 457 2.31 19.45 11.08
CA GLU A 457 2.16 18.19 10.34
C GLU A 457 2.96 17.05 10.96
N VAL A 458 4.24 17.29 11.31
CA VAL A 458 5.08 16.26 11.93
C VAL A 458 4.53 15.85 13.30
N ARG A 459 4.10 16.81 14.12
CA ARG A 459 3.44 16.53 15.42
C ARG A 459 2.17 15.71 15.24
N TYR A 460 1.35 16.04 14.25
CA TYR A 460 0.15 15.28 13.92
C TYR A 460 0.48 13.81 13.57
N LEU A 461 1.49 13.59 12.73
CA LEU A 461 1.93 12.26 12.32
C LEU A 461 2.51 11.44 13.49
N MET A 462 3.30 12.08 14.38
CA MET A 462 3.82 11.44 15.59
C MET A 462 2.68 11.03 16.53
N ALA A 463 1.72 11.92 16.75
CA ALA A 463 0.63 11.73 17.70
C ALA A 463 -0.46 10.76 17.20
N ASN A 464 -0.71 10.69 15.88
CA ASN A 464 -1.86 9.96 15.34
C ASN A 464 -1.49 8.76 14.47
N GLU A 465 -0.27 8.74 13.90
CA GLU A 465 0.10 7.79 12.85
C GLU A 465 1.41 7.05 13.13
N TRP A 466 1.80 6.92 14.40
CA TRP A 466 2.98 6.14 14.85
C TRP A 466 4.32 6.57 14.24
N ALA A 467 4.41 7.75 13.63
CA ALA A 467 5.68 8.22 13.07
C ALA A 467 6.68 8.48 14.20
N GLN A 468 7.85 7.87 14.13
CA GLN A 468 8.91 8.02 15.12
C GLN A 468 10.14 8.69 14.52
N THR A 469 10.54 8.34 13.31
CA THR A 469 11.73 8.87 12.62
C THR A 469 11.36 9.71 11.42
N ALA A 470 12.30 10.51 10.92
CA ALA A 470 12.13 11.25 9.68
C ALA A 470 11.78 10.31 8.52
N GLU A 471 12.37 9.12 8.47
CA GLU A 471 12.09 8.12 7.43
C GLU A 471 10.61 7.69 7.40
N ASP A 472 9.98 7.53 8.57
CA ASP A 472 8.55 7.24 8.67
C ASP A 472 7.73 8.35 7.98
N VAL A 473 8.14 9.60 8.16
CA VAL A 473 7.45 10.78 7.61
C VAL A 473 7.73 10.93 6.11
N VAL A 474 8.99 11.01 5.69
CA VAL A 474 9.36 11.49 4.34
C VAL A 474 9.24 10.42 3.26
N TRP A 475 9.21 9.13 3.63
CA TRP A 475 9.12 8.00 2.69
C TRP A 475 7.85 7.16 2.82
N ARG A 476 7.23 7.10 4.02
CA ARG A 476 6.00 6.32 4.23
C ARG A 476 4.76 7.21 4.34
N ARG A 477 4.67 8.09 5.34
CA ARG A 477 3.49 8.99 5.52
C ARG A 477 3.40 10.06 4.45
N SER A 478 4.51 10.40 3.82
CA SER A 478 4.58 11.27 2.66
C SER A 478 5.58 10.69 1.65
N LYS A 479 5.89 11.47 0.61
CA LYS A 479 6.99 11.23 -0.33
C LYS A 479 7.84 12.49 -0.49
N LEU A 480 7.88 13.32 0.56
CA LEU A 480 8.61 14.59 0.55
C LEU A 480 10.12 14.41 0.51
N GLY A 481 10.63 13.22 0.83
CA GLY A 481 12.04 12.87 0.66
C GLY A 481 12.53 12.98 -0.79
N LEU A 482 11.62 12.98 -1.79
CA LEU A 482 11.96 13.26 -3.19
C LEU A 482 12.36 14.72 -3.45
N ARG A 483 12.02 15.64 -2.55
CA ARG A 483 12.20 17.09 -2.69
C ARG A 483 13.06 17.70 -1.59
N MET A 484 13.28 16.97 -0.50
CA MET A 484 14.11 17.40 0.62
C MET A 484 15.56 16.98 0.41
N SER A 485 16.47 17.85 0.80
CA SER A 485 17.90 17.56 0.90
C SER A 485 18.20 16.61 2.07
N ALA A 486 19.39 16.01 2.07
CA ALA A 486 19.85 15.16 3.17
C ALA A 486 19.92 15.94 4.51
N ASP A 487 20.35 17.21 4.47
CA ASP A 487 20.45 18.07 5.64
C ASP A 487 19.06 18.41 6.22
N GLU A 488 18.07 18.68 5.37
CA GLU A 488 16.68 18.89 5.80
C GLU A 488 16.08 17.63 6.46
N VAL A 489 16.36 16.45 5.89
CA VAL A 489 15.90 15.17 6.47
C VAL A 489 16.60 14.88 7.81
N ALA A 490 17.90 15.15 7.91
CA ALA A 490 18.65 15.01 9.17
C ALA A 490 18.10 15.96 10.25
N ALA A 491 17.87 17.23 9.89
CA ALA A 491 17.33 18.22 10.81
C ALA A 491 15.90 17.92 11.27
N LEU A 492 15.09 17.25 10.43
CA LEU A 492 13.80 16.69 10.82
C LEU A 492 13.97 15.55 11.83
N ASP A 493 14.89 14.61 11.58
CA ASP A 493 15.10 13.44 12.45
C ASP A 493 15.57 13.85 13.85
N GLU A 494 16.53 14.77 13.92
CA GLU A 494 17.01 15.36 15.17
C GLU A 494 15.87 16.03 15.95
N TRP A 495 15.05 16.82 15.25
CA TRP A 495 13.90 17.49 15.86
C TRP A 495 12.86 16.48 16.37
N MET A 496 12.56 15.42 15.59
CA MET A 496 11.64 14.37 16.00
C MET A 496 12.17 13.58 17.21
N ALA A 497 13.47 13.27 17.24
CA ALA A 497 14.10 12.60 18.37
C ALA A 497 14.02 13.44 19.65
N ALA A 498 14.25 14.75 19.55
CA ALA A 498 14.15 15.68 20.69
C ALA A 498 12.72 15.89 21.19
N ASN A 499 11.72 15.73 20.32
CA ASN A 499 10.29 15.95 20.64
C ASN A 499 9.52 14.65 20.89
N ARG A 500 10.18 13.49 20.87
CA ARG A 500 9.53 12.21 21.14
C ARG A 500 9.37 12.03 22.65
N VAL A 501 8.13 11.99 23.15
CA VAL A 501 7.87 11.58 24.52
C VAL A 501 7.98 10.06 24.60
N SER A 502 8.91 9.54 25.40
CA SER A 502 9.10 8.11 25.58
C SER A 502 7.83 7.47 26.16
N GLY A 503 7.24 6.52 25.44
CA GLY A 503 6.08 5.75 25.91
C GLY A 503 4.70 6.34 25.61
N GLU A 504 4.61 7.48 24.89
CA GLU A 504 3.31 7.97 24.42
C GLU A 504 2.73 7.04 23.36
N ARG A 505 1.54 6.50 23.66
CA ARG A 505 0.73 5.77 22.67
C ARG A 505 0.04 6.80 21.78
N PRO A 506 -0.09 6.55 20.46
CA PRO A 506 -0.85 7.44 19.60
C PRO A 506 -2.26 7.66 20.14
N LEU A 507 -2.75 8.89 19.99
CA LEU A 507 -4.05 9.30 20.48
C LEU A 507 -5.14 8.41 19.86
N ARG A 508 -6.17 8.07 20.65
CA ARG A 508 -7.41 7.53 20.09
C ARG A 508 -8.22 8.71 19.58
N GLU A 509 -8.55 8.75 18.29
CA GLU A 509 -9.46 9.78 17.80
C GLU A 509 -10.89 9.36 18.12
N ALA A 510 -11.48 9.98 19.15
CA ALA A 510 -12.92 9.90 19.34
C ALA A 510 -13.60 10.70 18.21
N GLY A 511 -14.41 10.04 17.37
CA GLY A 511 -15.17 10.76 16.34
C GLY A 511 -15.45 10.04 15.03
N GLY A 512 -15.03 8.80 14.83
CA GLY A 512 -15.63 7.96 13.79
C GLY A 512 -17.08 7.71 14.16
N ARG A 513 -18.03 8.41 13.51
CA ARG A 513 -19.46 8.18 13.75
C ARG A 513 -19.74 6.68 13.55
N THR A 514 -20.42 6.08 14.53
CA THR A 514 -20.98 4.73 14.47
C THR A 514 -21.83 4.54 13.24
#